data_AF-A0A6B3H8I2-F1
#
_entry.id   AF-A0A6B3H8I2-F1
#
_cell.length_a   1.000
_cell.length_b   1.000
_cell.length_c   1.000
_cell.angle_alpha   90.00
_cell.angle_beta   90.00
_cell.angle_gamma   90.00
#
_symmetry.space_group_name_H-M   'P 1'
#
loop_
_entity.id
_entity.type
_entity.pdbx_description
1 polymer ?
#
loop_
_entity_poly.entity_id
_entity_poly.type
_entity_poly.pdbx_seq_one_letter_code
_entity_poly.pdbx_strand_id
1 'polypeptide(L)' 'SLEVVVFNSSSEYRRLAGSLYGVSTNNGGVYLEGNPSAPGNQARFIAYRDETASTFTVKNLNHEYTHYLDGRFNMFGD' A
#
# COMPACT_ATOMS: atom_id res chain seq x y z
N SER A 1 11.15 -7.79 1.87
CA SER A 1 9.82 -8.22 2.33
C SER A 1 8.82 -7.11 2.03
N LEU A 2 7.52 -7.40 2.00
CA LEU A 2 6.48 -6.38 1.88
C LEU A 2 6.04 -5.92 3.28
N GLU A 3 6.04 -4.61 3.53
CA GLU A 3 5.41 -4.00 4.71
C GLU A 3 3.99 -3.59 4.35
N VAL A 4 3.02 -3.97 5.19
CA VAL A 4 1.61 -3.66 4.99
C VAL A 4 1.14 -2.73 6.10
N VAL A 5 0.77 -1.51 5.72
CA VAL A 5 0.28 -0.46 6.63
C VAL A 5 -1.22 -0.30 6.41
N VAL A 6 -2.01 -0.64 7.42
CA VAL A 6 -3.48 -0.56 7.36
C VAL A 6 -4.00 0.42 8.39
N PHE A 7 -4.53 1.54 7.93
CA PHE A 7 -5.26 2.50 8.77
C PHE A 7 -6.64 1.96 9.14
N ASN A 8 -7.16 2.35 10.29
CA ASN A 8 -8.43 1.83 10.78
C ASN A 8 -9.64 2.36 9.98
N SER A 9 -9.52 3.54 9.36
CA SER A 9 -10.58 4.15 8.54
C SER A 9 -10.03 4.90 7.33
N SER A 10 -10.90 5.15 6.36
CA SER A 10 -10.59 6.01 5.21
C SER A 10 -10.26 7.45 5.63
N SER A 11 -10.85 7.90 6.74
CA SER A 11 -10.60 9.23 7.31
C SER A 11 -9.19 9.36 7.89
N GLU A 12 -8.72 8.35 8.62
CA GLU A 12 -7.35 8.32 9.15
C GLU A 12 -6.32 8.23 8.03
N TYR A 13 -6.57 7.41 7.02
CA TYR A 13 -5.71 7.32 5.85
C TYR A 13 -5.55 8.69 5.17
N ARG A 14 -6.66 9.38 4.87
CA ARG A 14 -6.64 10.72 4.28
C ARG A 14 -5.90 11.75 5.14
N ARG A 15 -6.02 11.65 6.46
CA ARG A 15 -5.41 12.57 7.42
C ARG A 15 -3.91 12.34 7.62
N LEU A 16 -3.45 11.09 7.61
CA LEU A 16 -2.12 10.73 8.12
C LEU A 16 -1.19 10.15 7.06
N ALA A 17 -1.69 9.41 6.07
CA ALA A 17 -0.84 8.65 5.17
C ALA A 17 0.06 9.56 4.32
N GLY A 18 -0.46 10.69 3.84
CA GLY A 18 0.34 11.68 3.12
C GLY A 18 1.49 12.25 3.94
N SER A 19 1.26 12.59 5.21
CA SER A 19 2.30 13.12 6.09
C SER A 19 3.31 12.06 6.55
N LEU A 20 2.87 10.82 6.76
CA LEU A 20 3.73 9.75 7.27
C LEU A 20 4.57 9.09 6.17
N TYR A 21 4.04 9.01 4.95
CA TYR A 21 4.61 8.21 3.87
C TYR A 21 4.77 8.96 2.55
N GLY A 22 4.37 10.23 2.47
CA GLY A 22 4.55 11.04 1.26
C GLY A 22 3.67 10.64 0.08
N VAL A 23 2.51 10.02 0.33
CA VAL A 23 1.62 9.50 -0.72
C VAL A 23 0.39 10.38 -0.96
N SER A 24 -0.12 10.37 -2.20
CA SER A 24 -1.47 10.85 -2.47
C SER A 24 -2.50 9.98 -1.75
N THR A 25 -3.49 10.60 -1.13
CA THR A 25 -4.53 9.90 -0.36
C THR A 25 -5.91 9.93 -1.02
N ASN A 26 -6.00 10.46 -2.25
CA ASN A 26 -7.22 10.43 -3.05
C ASN A 26 -7.32 9.12 -3.87
N ASN A 27 -7.20 7.98 -3.19
CA ASN A 27 -7.29 6.63 -3.75
C ASN A 27 -7.69 5.64 -2.65
N GLY A 28 -7.85 4.35 -3.00
CA GLY A 28 -8.23 3.29 -2.06
C GLY A 28 -7.06 2.62 -1.33
N GLY A 29 -5.85 3.10 -1.54
CA GLY A 29 -4.59 2.46 -1.16
C GLY A 29 -3.56 2.61 -2.27
N VAL A 30 -2.29 2.40 -1.92
CA VAL A 30 -1.17 2.54 -2.85
C VAL A 30 -0.04 1.58 -2.50
N TYR A 31 0.53 1.00 -3.53
CA TYR A 31 1.78 0.27 -3.48
C TYR A 31 2.98 1.14 -3.87
N LEU A 32 4.09 0.98 -3.13
CA LEU A 32 5.37 1.63 -3.38
C LEU A 32 6.48 0.55 -3.36
N GLU A 33 7.09 0.24 -4.51
CA GLU A 33 8.23 -0.70 -4.55
C GLU A 33 9.53 -0.03 -4.10
N GLY A 34 9.75 1.21 -4.50
CA GLY A 34 11.07 1.85 -4.36
C GLY A 34 12.09 1.26 -5.34
N ASN A 35 13.34 1.10 -4.92
CA ASN A 35 14.38 0.46 -5.75
C ASN A 35 14.67 -0.95 -5.21
N PRO A 36 14.20 -2.03 -5.87
CA PRO A 36 14.36 -3.41 -5.41
C PRO A 36 15.80 -3.83 -5.12
N SER A 37 16.76 -3.23 -5.82
CA SER A 37 18.19 -3.55 -5.76
C SER A 37 18.95 -2.70 -4.74
N ALA A 38 18.35 -1.63 -4.22
CA ALA A 38 19.00 -0.79 -3.22
C ALA A 38 19.06 -1.51 -1.86
N PRO A 39 20.25 -1.57 -1.20
CA PRO A 39 20.35 -2.06 0.16
C PRO A 39 19.43 -1.25 1.09
N GLY A 40 18.54 -1.93 1.82
CA GLY A 40 17.58 -1.29 2.71
C GLY A 40 16.26 -0.87 2.06
N ASN A 41 16.00 -1.22 0.79
CA ASN A 41 14.70 -0.99 0.18
C ASN A 41 13.57 -1.72 0.92
N GLN A 42 12.49 -0.99 1.21
CA GLN A 42 11.31 -1.51 1.88
C GLN A 42 10.07 -1.23 1.02
N ALA A 43 9.61 -2.25 0.30
CA ALA A 43 8.34 -2.22 -0.41
C ALA A 43 7.20 -2.02 0.59
N ARG A 44 6.25 -1.14 0.27
CA ARG A 44 5.09 -0.83 1.14
C ARG A 44 3.79 -0.92 0.37
N PHE A 45 2.81 -1.57 0.99
CA PHE A 45 1.41 -1.41 0.65
C PHE A 45 0.71 -0.63 1.76
N ILE A 46 0.12 0.52 1.42
CA ILE A 46 -0.48 1.46 2.37
C ILE A 46 -1.95 1.64 2.02
N ALA A 47 -2.86 1.23 2.91
CA ALA A 47 -4.30 1.29 2.69
C ALA A 47 -5.08 1.46 3.99
N TYR A 48 -6.40 1.29 3.92
CA TYR A 48 -7.30 1.37 5.06
C TYR A 48 -8.31 0.22 5.06
N ARG A 49 -8.89 -0.06 6.23
CA ARG A 49 -10.04 -0.97 6.33
C ARG A 49 -11.22 -0.42 5.54
N ASP A 50 -11.85 -1.26 4.73
CA ASP A 50 -13.14 -0.94 4.10
C ASP A 50 -14.24 -0.92 5.17
N GLU A 51 -14.69 0.29 5.51
CA GLU A 51 -15.74 0.55 6.50
C GLU A 51 -17.13 0.10 6.00
N THR A 52 -17.29 -0.12 4.69
CA THR A 52 -18.56 -0.55 4.06
C THR A 52 -18.69 -2.07 3.96
N ALA A 53 -17.60 -2.80 4.17
CA ALA A 53 -17.60 -4.25 4.07
C ALA A 53 -18.24 -4.90 5.31
N SER A 54 -19.02 -5.97 5.08
CA SER A 54 -19.67 -6.75 6.14
C SER A 54 -18.69 -7.56 6.99
N THR A 55 -17.48 -7.80 6.48
CA THR A 55 -16.38 -8.48 7.17
C THR A 55 -15.13 -7.62 7.11
N PHE A 56 -14.18 -7.84 8.03
CA PHE A 56 -12.91 -7.14 8.01
C PHE A 56 -12.24 -7.33 6.64
N THR A 57 -12.11 -6.22 5.91
CA THR A 57 -11.61 -6.19 4.54
C THR A 57 -10.67 -5.01 4.44
N VAL A 58 -9.47 -5.22 3.92
CA VAL A 58 -8.54 -4.13 3.60
C VAL A 58 -8.85 -3.67 2.19
N LYS A 59 -9.07 -2.37 2.01
CA LYS A 59 -9.40 -1.79 0.71
C LYS A 59 -8.28 -2.12 -0.29
N ASN A 60 -8.64 -2.61 -1.47
CA ASN A 60 -7.73 -2.92 -2.58
C ASN A 60 -6.59 -3.90 -2.28
N LEU A 61 -6.65 -4.69 -1.20
CA LEU A 61 -5.56 -5.60 -0.81
C LEU A 61 -5.07 -6.51 -1.93
N ASN A 62 -5.99 -7.17 -2.65
CA ASN A 62 -5.61 -8.05 -3.75
C ASN A 62 -5.02 -7.29 -4.94
N HIS A 63 -5.56 -6.10 -5.25
CA HIS A 63 -5.06 -5.27 -6.35
C HIS A 63 -3.59 -4.86 -6.11
N GLU A 64 -3.30 -4.37 -4.92
CA GLU A 64 -1.97 -3.86 -4.57
C GLU A 64 -0.97 -4.97 -4.27
N TYR A 65 -1.44 -6.13 -3.78
CA TYR A 65 -0.57 -7.30 -3.67
C TYR A 65 -0.15 -7.84 -5.04
N THR A 66 -1.02 -7.77 -6.05
CA THR A 66 -0.64 -8.10 -7.44
C THR A 66 0.44 -7.15 -7.96
N HIS A 67 0.34 -5.85 -7.73
CA HIS A 67 1.40 -4.89 -8.10
C HIS A 67 2.74 -5.21 -7.44
N TYR A 68 2.73 -5.67 -6.18
CA TYR A 68 3.95 -6.13 -5.53
C TYR A 68 4.60 -7.31 -6.24
N LEU A 69 3.81 -8.34 -6.57
CA LEU A 69 4.34 -9.52 -7.26
C LEU A 69 4.91 -9.14 -8.64
N ASP A 70 4.20 -8.29 -9.37
CA ASP A 70 4.59 -7.90 -10.72
C ASP A 70 5.85 -7.04 -10.72
N GLY A 71 5.87 -5.97 -9.90
CA GLY A 71 7.03 -5.09 -9.77
C GLY A 71 8.29 -5.84 -9.33
N ARG A 72 8.16 -6.77 -8.38
CA ARG A 72 9.33 -7.43 -7.80
C ARG A 72 9.85 -8.63 -8.59
N PHE A 73 8.97 -9.44 -9.20
CA PHE A 73 9.38 -10.70 -9.81
C PHE A 73 9.32 -10.71 -11.34
N ASN A 74 8.48 -9.86 -11.94
CA ASN A 74 8.34 -9.80 -13.39
C ASN A 74 9.09 -8.60 -13.99
N MET A 75 8.94 -7.41 -13.39
CA MET A 75 9.54 -6.17 -13.90
C MET A 75 10.91 -5.86 -13.30
N PHE A 76 11.24 -6.46 -12.14
CA PHE A 76 12.48 -6.22 -11.38
C PHE A 76 12.69 -4.77 -10.93
N GLY A 77 11.59 -4.04 -10.72
CA GLY A 77 11.56 -2.62 -10.39
C GLY A 77 10.82 -1.79 -11.44
N ASP A 78 10.81 -0.47 -11.23
CA ASP A 78 10.42 0.52 -12.23
C ASP A 78 11.54 0.72 -13.28
#